data_AF-A0A0J7NAH3-F1
#
_entry.id   AF-A0A0J7NAH3-F1
#
_cell.length_a   1.000
_cell.length_b   1.000
_cell.length_c   1.000
_cell.angle_alpha   90.00
_cell.angle_beta   90.00
_cell.angle_gamma   90.00
#
_symmetry.space_group_name_H-M   'P 1'
#
loop_
_entity.id
_entity.type
_entity.pdbx_description
1 polymer ?
#
loop_
_entity_poly.entity_id
_entity_poly.type
_entity_poly.pdbx_seq_one_letter_code
_entity_poly.pdbx_strand_id
1 'polypeptide(L)'
;MANNMLNAKIPLNWTKACAYPSLKRLPSFVNDLMKRLDMLQSWLDHGQPESFWISGFSFAHAFLTAIAQNYARKYKIPIDKIDFDFE
;
A
#
# COMPACT_ATOMS: atom_id res chain seq x y z
N MET A 1 3.77 -12.86 -22.42
CA MET A 1 4.39 -12.79 -21.08
C MET A 1 5.92 -12.83 -21.18
N ALA A 2 6.51 -13.90 -21.72
CA ALA A 2 7.96 -14.06 -21.90
C ALA A 2 8.63 -12.87 -22.62
N ASN A 3 8.09 -12.43 -23.78
CA ASN A 3 8.65 -11.27 -24.51
C ASN A 3 8.67 -9.97 -23.70
N ASN A 4 7.71 -9.72 -22.81
CA ASN A 4 7.74 -8.52 -21.96
C ASN A 4 8.82 -8.66 -20.89
N MET A 5 8.94 -9.84 -20.28
CA MET A 5 9.97 -10.12 -19.27
C MET A 5 11.38 -10.01 -19.84
N LEU A 6 11.62 -10.59 -21.01
CA LEU A 6 12.92 -10.49 -21.72
C LEU A 6 13.29 -9.04 -22.06
N ASN A 7 12.30 -8.19 -22.31
CA ASN A 7 12.48 -6.76 -22.57
C ASN A 7 12.39 -5.88 -21.30
N ALA A 8 12.48 -6.48 -20.10
CA ALA A 8 12.37 -5.81 -18.80
C ALA A 8 11.08 -4.97 -18.62
N LYS A 9 10.00 -5.34 -19.31
CA LYS A 9 8.66 -4.75 -19.21
C LYS A 9 7.77 -5.60 -18.31
N ILE A 10 6.90 -4.94 -17.57
CA ILE A 10 5.89 -5.62 -16.75
C ILE A 10 4.88 -6.30 -17.69
N PRO A 11 4.57 -7.59 -17.51
CA PRO A 11 3.51 -8.26 -18.26
C PRO A 11 2.16 -7.56 -18.09
N LEU A 12 1.40 -7.40 -19.18
CA LEU A 12 0.11 -6.70 -19.17
C LEU A 12 -0.92 -7.32 -18.20
N ASN A 13 -0.90 -8.65 -18.05
CA ASN A 13 -1.75 -9.36 -17.09
C ASN A 13 -1.40 -9.00 -15.64
N TRP A 14 -0.11 -8.76 -15.33
CA TRP A 14 0.30 -8.28 -14.02
C TRP A 14 -0.12 -6.84 -13.81
N THR A 15 0.06 -5.95 -14.80
CA THR A 15 -0.41 -4.57 -14.68
C THR A 15 -1.91 -4.46 -14.42
N LYS A 16 -2.72 -5.34 -15.04
CA LYS A 16 -4.18 -5.39 -14.78
C LYS A 16 -4.53 -5.93 -13.39
N ALA A 17 -3.74 -6.86 -12.86
CA ALA A 17 -3.97 -7.48 -11.55
C ALA A 17 -3.30 -6.72 -10.39
N CYS A 18 -2.25 -5.94 -10.68
CA CYS A 18 -1.49 -5.19 -9.68
C CYS A 18 -2.30 -4.01 -9.20
N ALA A 19 -2.51 -3.96 -7.90
CA ALA A 19 -3.30 -2.93 -7.25
C ALA A 19 -2.56 -1.58 -7.11
N TYR A 20 -1.30 -1.46 -7.56
CA TYR A 20 -0.57 -0.20 -7.56
C TYR A 20 0.05 0.10 -8.94
N PRO A 21 -0.21 1.29 -9.53
CA PRO A 21 0.39 1.68 -10.80
C PRO A 21 1.89 1.93 -10.63
N SER A 22 2.71 1.44 -11.58
CA SER A 22 4.15 1.63 -11.56
C SER A 22 4.69 1.94 -12.94
N LEU A 23 5.56 2.96 -13.02
CA LEU A 23 6.36 3.30 -14.22
C LEU A 23 7.74 2.62 -14.21
N LYS A 24 8.02 1.78 -13.20
CA LYS A 24 9.31 1.11 -13.03
C LYS A 24 9.49 -0.02 -14.05
N ARG A 25 10.74 -0.27 -14.46
CA ARG A 25 11.10 -1.48 -15.22
C ARG A 25 10.92 -2.73 -14.35
N LEU A 26 10.75 -3.89 -14.98
CA LEU A 26 10.43 -5.15 -14.29
C LEU A 26 11.34 -5.47 -13.08
N PRO A 27 12.68 -5.34 -13.13
CA PRO A 27 13.51 -5.64 -11.95
C PRO A 27 13.24 -4.71 -10.77
N SER A 28 13.09 -3.41 -11.05
CA SER A 28 12.78 -2.41 -10.02
C SER A 28 11.36 -2.55 -9.49
N PHE A 29 10.42 -2.95 -10.34
CA PHE A 29 9.05 -3.29 -9.95
C PHE A 29 9.00 -4.50 -9.00
N VAL A 30 9.74 -5.58 -9.31
CA VAL A 30 9.82 -6.76 -8.45
C VAL A 30 10.45 -6.42 -7.10
N ASN A 31 11.52 -5.63 -7.07
CA ASN A 31 12.14 -5.18 -5.82
C ASN A 31 11.17 -4.33 -4.98
N ASP A 32 10.38 -3.46 -5.61
CA ASP A 32 9.35 -2.67 -4.93
C ASP A 32 8.25 -3.57 -4.35
N LEU A 33 7.82 -4.58 -5.12
CA LEU A 33 6.82 -5.56 -4.67
C LEU A 33 7.33 -6.32 -3.44
N MET A 34 8.58 -6.81 -3.47
CA MET A 34 9.19 -7.52 -2.35
C MET A 34 9.23 -6.67 -1.08
N LYS A 35 9.57 -5.37 -1.20
CA LYS A 35 9.54 -4.44 -0.05
C LYS A 35 8.15 -4.23 0.52
N ARG A 36 7.12 -4.16 -0.33
CA ARG A 36 5.72 -4.04 0.12
C ARG A 36 5.27 -5.30 0.86
N LEU A 37 5.62 -6.48 0.33
CA LEU A 37 5.32 -7.76 0.98
C LEU A 37 6.04 -7.88 2.33
N ASP A 38 7.31 -7.49 2.39
CA ASP A 38 8.10 -7.48 3.63
C ASP A 38 7.49 -6.57 4.71
N MET A 39 7.05 -5.37 4.33
CA MET A 39 6.31 -4.49 5.24
C MET A 39 5.03 -5.15 5.80
N LEU A 40 4.25 -5.79 4.93
CA LEU A 40 3.00 -6.47 5.34
C LEU A 40 3.27 -7.70 6.20
N GLN A 41 4.30 -8.48 5.87
CA GLN A 41 4.72 -9.66 6.63
C GLN A 41 5.24 -9.25 8.01
N SER A 42 6.07 -8.22 8.08
CA SER A 42 6.57 -7.68 9.35
C SER A 42 5.43 -7.19 10.25
N TRP A 43 4.43 -6.50 9.67
CA TRP A 43 3.22 -6.10 10.39
C TRP A 43 2.43 -7.33 10.89
N LEU A 44 2.29 -8.38 10.08
CA LEU A 44 1.60 -9.60 10.49
C LEU A 44 2.31 -10.30 11.66
N ASP A 45 3.63 -10.40 11.61
CA ASP A 45 4.42 -11.18 12.57
C ASP A 45 4.68 -10.43 13.88
N HIS A 46 4.94 -9.13 13.83
CA HIS A 46 5.34 -8.31 14.98
C HIS A 46 4.24 -7.37 15.48
N GLY A 47 3.10 -7.31 14.79
CA GLY A 47 2.02 -6.39 15.09
C GLY A 47 2.24 -4.99 14.50
N GLN A 48 1.39 -4.05 14.91
CA GLN A 48 1.31 -2.71 14.32
C GLN A 48 2.65 -1.97 14.41
N PRO A 49 3.22 -1.50 13.28
CA PRO A 49 4.44 -0.70 13.30
C PRO A 49 4.17 0.70 13.86
N GLU A 50 5.21 1.35 14.40
CA GLU A 50 5.14 2.73 14.89
C GLU A 50 4.89 3.75 13.77
N SER A 51 5.38 3.45 12.57
CA SER A 51 5.16 4.26 11.37
C SER A 51 4.82 3.38 10.18
N PHE A 52 3.92 3.86 9.32
CA PHE A 52 3.49 3.15 8.13
C PHE A 52 4.09 3.78 6.88
N TRP A 53 4.59 2.97 5.96
CA TRP A 53 4.96 3.42 4.63
C TRP A 53 3.69 3.60 3.78
N ILE A 54 3.07 4.79 3.86
CA ILE A 54 1.76 5.08 3.25
C ILE A 54 1.74 4.81 1.74
N SER A 55 2.79 5.18 1.00
CA SER A 55 2.89 4.91 -0.45
C SER A 55 3.19 3.44 -0.78
N GLY A 56 3.46 2.61 0.23
CA GLY A 56 3.56 1.15 0.18
C GLY A 56 2.21 0.45 0.04
N PHE A 57 1.10 1.11 0.39
CA PHE A 57 -0.25 0.56 0.20
C PHE A 57 -0.73 0.73 -1.25
N SER A 58 -1.50 -0.24 -1.70
CA SER A 58 -2.19 -0.19 -3.01
C SER A 58 -3.31 0.85 -3.04
N PHE A 59 -3.98 1.07 -1.90
CA PHE A 59 -5.04 2.06 -1.77
C PHE A 59 -4.97 2.76 -0.40
N ALA A 60 -4.09 3.75 -0.30
CA ALA A 60 -3.85 4.49 0.93
C ALA A 60 -5.11 5.17 1.50
N HIS A 61 -6.05 5.60 0.64
CA HIS A 61 -7.27 6.26 1.08
C HIS A 61 -8.13 5.36 1.98
N ALA A 62 -8.33 4.09 1.63
CA ALA A 62 -9.07 3.15 2.50
C ALA A 62 -8.38 2.95 3.85
N PHE A 63 -7.04 2.93 3.87
CA PHE A 63 -6.28 2.81 5.11
C PHE A 63 -6.47 4.03 6.02
N LEU A 64 -6.37 5.24 5.47
CA LEU A 64 -6.63 6.49 6.21
C LEU A 64 -8.07 6.53 6.75
N THR A 65 -9.06 6.16 5.94
CA THR A 65 -10.45 6.05 6.38
C THR A 65 -10.60 5.03 7.50
N ALA A 66 -9.92 3.89 7.45
CA ALA A 66 -9.94 2.90 8.53
C ALA A 66 -9.31 3.43 9.82
N ILE A 67 -8.22 4.21 9.73
CA ILE A 67 -7.63 4.89 10.89
C ILE A 67 -8.62 5.87 11.50
N ALA A 68 -9.23 6.74 10.67
CA ALA A 68 -10.23 7.71 11.13
C ALA A 68 -11.43 7.01 11.80
N GLN A 69 -11.91 5.90 11.22
CA GLN A 69 -12.97 5.08 11.82
C GLN A 69 -12.55 4.48 13.16
N ASN A 70 -11.34 3.94 13.28
CA ASN A 70 -10.84 3.37 14.53
C ASN A 70 -10.71 4.45 15.62
N TYR A 71 -10.24 5.64 15.26
CA TYR A 71 -10.19 6.79 16.15
C TYR A 71 -11.59 7.23 16.59
N ALA A 72 -12.50 7.45 15.64
CA ALA A 72 -13.90 7.80 15.89
C ALA A 72 -14.57 6.87 16.89
N ARG A 73 -14.40 5.55 16.69
CA ARG A 73 -14.95 4.51 17.56
C ARG A 73 -14.33 4.54 18.96
N LYS A 74 -13.01 4.71 19.06
CA LYS A 74 -12.30 4.75 20.35
C LYS A 74 -12.76 5.93 21.22
N TYR A 75 -12.98 7.10 20.62
CA TYR A 75 -13.36 8.32 21.34
C TYR A 75 -14.87 8.60 21.32
N LYS A 76 -15.68 7.75 20.67
CA LYS A 76 -17.12 7.91 20.48
C LYS A 76 -17.50 9.25 19.83
N ILE A 77 -16.68 9.71 18.89
CA ILE A 77 -16.90 10.93 18.11
C ILE A 77 -17.43 10.52 16.73
N PRO A 78 -18.43 11.23 16.17
CA PRO A 78 -18.87 11.03 14.79
C PRO A 78 -17.72 11.22 13.80
N ILE A 79 -17.62 10.35 12.78
CA ILE A 79 -16.50 10.38 11.82
C ILE A 79 -16.46 11.67 10.98
N ASP A 80 -17.61 12.28 10.73
CA ASP A 80 -17.78 13.57 10.04
C ASP A 80 -17.17 14.76 10.80
N LYS A 81 -16.81 14.57 12.07
CA LYS A 81 -16.15 15.59 12.90
C LYS A 81 -14.64 15.36 13.05
N ILE A 82 -14.07 14.41 12.33
CA ILE A 82 -12.66 14.06 12.39
C ILE A 82 -12.03 14.39 11.05
N ASP A 83 -10.89 15.05 11.09
CA ASP A 83 -10.07 15.34 9.91
C ASP A 83 -8.58 15.16 10.25
N PHE A 84 -7.76 15.03 9.22
CA PHE A 84 -6.31 14.98 9.33
C PHE A 84 -5.74 16.39 9.25
N ASP A 85 -4.96 16.78 10.26
CA ASP A 85 -4.18 18.01 10.24
C ASP A 85 -2.72 17.71 9.87
N PHE A 86 -2.06 18.67 9.23
CA PHE A 86 -0.68 18.54 8.77
C PHE A 86 0.11 19.79 9.16
N GLU A 87 1.30 19.60 9.76
CA GLU A 87 2.24 20.69 10.06
C GLU A 87 2.98 21.18 8.80
#